data_AF-A0A941XA40-F1
#
_entry.id   AF-A0A941XA40-F1
#
_cell.length_a   1.000
_cell.length_b   1.000
_cell.length_c   1.000
_cell.angle_alpha   90.00
_cell.angle_beta   90.00
_cell.angle_gamma   90.00
#
_symmetry.space_group_name_H-M   'P 1'
#
loop_
_entity.id
_entity.type
_entity.pdbx_description
1 polymer ?
#
loop_
_entity_poly.entity_id
_entity_poly.type
_entity_poly.pdbx_seq_one_letter_code
_entity_poly.pdbx_strand_id
1 'polypeptide(L)'
;MSQPLWHSIPYLCILLPLGSAAVTSVLKPRWARYWTMFALLVVTSLSGVISAIFASGAESYTYMMGHFPAPWGNEIRAGQLEAVTALFFSLIMLLSLLGGLKKIDEHIDQNKVSLYYVVLLLLTAALMAQVYTNDIFTAYVFLEIMTLAACALIAIRKRGRTLVAATRYMIMNLIGSGLFLLGIILLYDLTGHLLMSNMKEAVAALAKSGQYQVPLTVVVALISIGLSIKSALFPFHTWVPDAYAYSTPTSAAVLSSLVSKGYIFLLMKIMYRVIGLDVIVSTGIQDVLFVFALVGMVMGSISAIRQTDIRRMIAFSSVAQIGYVFMGIGLGTDEGMMAATFHIFSHAVCKSMLFLAAGGLADASNNSKKFRDLRGAGFRSPIAGVAFTIGALSMVGFPFLGGFASKLNFALAAMDVGGARTMLVLITLAISTWLNTLYFLRTVITLYRKPVPGAVYSVARGQRGFCFNASLVAFSIVNVALGLFAQTFVSAITAGLATFG
;
A
#
# COMPACT_ATOMS: atom_id res chain seq x y z
N MET A 1 -3.76 33.48 -19.52
CA MET A 1 -4.02 32.29 -20.37
C MET A 1 -4.74 31.27 -19.52
N SER A 2 -5.89 30.76 -19.96
CA SER A 2 -6.65 29.74 -19.21
C SER A 2 -5.79 28.51 -19.01
N GLN A 3 -5.59 28.08 -17.76
CA GLN A 3 -4.91 26.82 -17.46
C GLN A 3 -5.62 25.66 -18.18
N PRO A 4 -4.88 24.69 -18.73
CA PRO A 4 -5.51 23.62 -19.48
C PRO A 4 -6.36 22.76 -18.55
N LEU A 5 -7.52 22.29 -19.03
CA LEU A 5 -8.53 21.60 -18.21
C LEU A 5 -7.98 20.36 -17.47
N TRP A 6 -6.96 19.72 -18.02
CA TRP A 6 -6.35 18.54 -17.39
C TRP A 6 -5.60 18.87 -16.09
N HIS A 7 -5.25 20.14 -15.83
CA HIS A 7 -4.64 20.56 -14.56
C HIS A 7 -5.56 20.32 -13.36
N SER A 8 -6.89 20.32 -13.56
CA SER A 8 -7.87 20.08 -12.51
C SER A 8 -8.10 18.59 -12.20
N ILE A 9 -7.48 17.66 -12.94
CA ILE A 9 -7.68 16.21 -12.75
C ILE A 9 -7.34 15.75 -11.32
N PRO A 10 -6.18 16.10 -10.72
CA PRO A 10 -5.85 15.68 -9.36
C PRO A 10 -6.88 16.13 -8.32
N TYR A 11 -7.39 17.35 -8.47
CA TYR A 11 -8.46 17.88 -7.63
C TYR A 11 -9.75 17.07 -7.76
N LEU A 12 -10.15 16.70 -8.98
CA LEU A 12 -11.31 15.84 -9.22
C LEU A 12 -11.11 14.44 -8.63
N CYS A 13 -9.90 13.86 -8.72
CA CYS A 13 -9.59 12.56 -8.13
C CYS A 13 -9.74 12.54 -6.59
N ILE A 14 -9.61 13.69 -5.92
CA ILE A 14 -9.80 13.81 -4.47
C ILE A 14 -11.27 14.06 -4.13
N LEU A 15 -11.89 15.07 -4.75
CA LEU A 15 -13.24 15.50 -4.39
C LEU A 15 -14.33 14.55 -4.87
N LEU A 16 -14.13 13.86 -6.00
CA LEU A 16 -15.15 12.95 -6.52
C LEU A 16 -15.43 11.80 -5.55
N PRO A 17 -14.43 11.07 -5.02
CA PRO A 17 -14.68 10.08 -3.96
C PRO A 17 -15.25 10.69 -2.68
N LEU A 18 -14.80 11.88 -2.27
CA LEU A 18 -15.29 12.54 -1.06
C LEU A 18 -16.79 12.91 -1.17
N GLY A 19 -17.19 13.56 -2.27
CA GLY A 19 -18.59 13.87 -2.56
C GLY A 19 -19.42 12.62 -2.80
N SER A 20 -18.85 11.61 -3.46
CA SER A 20 -19.51 10.31 -3.66
C SER A 20 -19.77 9.59 -2.34
N ALA A 21 -18.92 9.75 -1.33
CA ALA A 21 -19.15 9.18 -0.01
C ALA A 21 -20.39 9.80 0.66
N ALA A 22 -20.57 11.12 0.55
CA ALA A 22 -21.76 11.81 1.05
C ALA A 22 -23.04 11.32 0.33
N VAL A 23 -23.02 11.23 -1.01
CA VAL A 23 -24.14 10.70 -1.79
C VAL A 23 -24.46 9.26 -1.40
N THR A 24 -23.43 8.43 -1.25
CA THR A 24 -23.59 7.00 -0.91
C THR A 24 -24.24 6.77 0.46
N SER A 25 -24.10 7.72 1.39
CA SER A 25 -24.67 7.60 2.74
C SER A 25 -26.20 7.54 2.76
N VAL A 26 -26.87 8.14 1.77
CA VAL A 26 -28.34 8.14 1.64
C VAL A 26 -28.85 7.09 0.63
N LEU A 27 -27.97 6.44 -0.11
CA LEU A 27 -28.34 5.44 -1.11
C LEU A 27 -28.65 4.08 -0.48
N LYS A 28 -29.64 3.39 -1.05
CA LYS A 28 -29.89 1.97 -0.76
C LYS A 28 -28.68 1.12 -1.18
N PRO A 29 -28.40 -0.02 -0.51
CA PRO A 29 -27.20 -0.84 -0.74
C PRO A 29 -26.88 -1.15 -2.21
N ARG A 30 -27.91 -1.47 -3.02
CA ARG A 30 -27.75 -1.75 -4.46
C ARG A 30 -27.20 -0.55 -5.24
N TRP A 31 -27.71 0.65 -4.97
CA TRP A 31 -27.33 1.88 -5.67
C TRP A 31 -26.00 2.41 -5.14
N ALA A 32 -25.77 2.30 -3.83
CA ALA A 32 -24.48 2.58 -3.20
C ALA A 32 -23.33 1.81 -3.88
N ARG A 33 -23.56 0.51 -4.16
CA ARG A 33 -22.61 -0.33 -4.90
C ARG A 33 -22.33 0.18 -6.31
N TYR A 34 -23.36 0.41 -7.12
CA TYR A 34 -23.18 0.89 -8.50
C TYR A 34 -22.51 2.27 -8.55
N TRP A 35 -22.94 3.19 -7.69
CA TRP A 35 -22.35 4.52 -7.60
C TRP A 35 -20.87 4.47 -7.21
N THR A 36 -20.51 3.63 -6.23
CA THR A 36 -19.11 3.47 -5.82
C THR A 36 -18.24 2.89 -6.92
N MET A 37 -18.74 1.87 -7.64
CA MET A 37 -18.00 1.31 -8.78
C MET A 37 -17.81 2.33 -9.90
N PHE A 38 -18.85 3.13 -10.19
CA PHE A 38 -18.77 4.22 -11.16
C PHE A 38 -17.74 5.27 -10.73
N ALA A 39 -17.81 5.75 -9.49
CA ALA A 39 -16.87 6.73 -8.94
C ALA A 39 -15.41 6.24 -9.02
N LEU A 40 -15.14 4.98 -8.63
CA LEU A 40 -13.81 4.40 -8.73
C LEU A 40 -13.34 4.24 -10.18
N LEU A 41 -14.23 3.85 -11.10
CA LEU A 41 -13.90 3.75 -12.52
C LEU A 41 -13.53 5.12 -13.10
N VAL A 42 -14.26 6.18 -12.75
CA VAL A 42 -13.96 7.54 -13.18
C VAL A 42 -12.60 7.99 -12.64
N VAL A 43 -12.31 7.77 -11.35
CA VAL A 43 -11.01 8.11 -10.76
C VAL A 43 -9.88 7.34 -11.44
N THR A 44 -10.02 6.03 -11.65
CA THR A 44 -8.99 5.25 -12.36
C THR A 44 -8.79 5.72 -13.78
N SER A 45 -9.86 6.11 -14.49
CA SER A 45 -9.77 6.64 -15.84
C SER A 45 -9.05 7.99 -15.87
N LEU A 46 -9.40 8.90 -14.95
CA LEU A 46 -8.75 10.19 -14.80
C LEU A 46 -7.27 10.06 -14.44
N SER A 47 -6.93 9.17 -13.49
CA SER A 47 -5.54 8.82 -13.15
C SER A 47 -4.79 8.20 -14.34
N GLY A 48 -5.47 7.46 -15.20
CA GLY A 48 -4.91 6.93 -16.45
C GLY A 48 -4.59 8.02 -17.46
N VAL A 49 -5.52 8.96 -17.66
CA VAL A 49 -5.33 10.11 -18.56
C VAL A 49 -4.16 10.98 -18.09
N ILE A 50 -4.11 11.35 -16.81
CA ILE A 50 -3.00 12.19 -16.32
C ILE A 50 -1.66 11.46 -16.38
N SER A 51 -1.63 10.15 -16.13
CA SER A 51 -0.41 9.34 -16.29
C SER A 51 0.07 9.32 -17.75
N ALA A 52 -0.85 9.21 -18.72
CA ALA A 52 -0.51 9.26 -20.14
C ALA A 52 0.01 10.64 -20.57
N ILE A 53 -0.55 11.72 -20.02
CA ILE A 53 -0.08 13.10 -20.26
C ILE A 53 1.37 13.26 -19.76
N PHE A 54 1.68 12.83 -18.55
CA PHE A 54 3.06 12.86 -18.05
C PHE A 54 4.00 11.96 -18.84
N ALA A 55 3.54 10.77 -19.27
CA ALA A 55 4.32 9.90 -20.14
C ALA A 55 4.62 10.52 -21.52
N SER A 56 3.81 11.49 -21.98
CA SER A 56 4.04 12.24 -23.22
C SER A 56 5.03 13.41 -23.07
N GLY A 57 5.60 13.63 -21.87
CA GLY A 57 6.61 14.66 -21.62
C GLY A 57 6.08 15.94 -20.98
N ALA A 58 4.88 15.93 -20.40
CA ALA A 58 4.38 17.08 -19.63
C ALA A 58 5.22 17.31 -18.36
N GLU A 59 5.47 18.58 -18.05
CA GLU A 59 6.17 18.95 -16.82
C GLU A 59 5.25 18.90 -15.60
N SER A 60 5.85 18.61 -14.44
CA SER A 60 5.14 18.64 -13.16
C SER A 60 4.66 20.05 -12.82
N TYR A 61 3.50 20.17 -12.19
CA TYR A 61 2.90 21.47 -11.88
C TYR A 61 2.30 21.50 -10.47
N THR A 62 2.11 22.71 -9.94
CA THR A 62 1.32 22.97 -8.75
C THR A 62 -0.03 23.58 -9.14
N TYR A 63 -1.06 23.23 -8.39
CA TYR A 63 -2.42 23.70 -8.59
C TYR A 63 -2.93 24.29 -7.28
N MET A 64 -3.24 25.58 -7.33
CA MET A 64 -3.77 26.36 -6.21
C MET A 64 -5.20 25.92 -5.90
N MET A 65 -5.44 25.51 -4.65
CA MET A 65 -6.80 25.26 -4.17
C MET A 65 -7.41 26.55 -3.63
N GLY A 66 -8.48 27.02 -4.28
CA GLY A 66 -9.20 28.22 -3.85
C GLY A 66 -8.62 29.51 -4.44
N HIS A 67 -8.67 30.60 -3.67
CA HIS A 67 -8.29 31.94 -4.12
C HIS A 67 -7.08 32.53 -3.37
N PHE A 68 -6.53 31.81 -2.38
CA PHE A 68 -5.38 32.26 -1.62
C PHE A 68 -4.10 31.73 -2.27
N PRO A 69 -3.14 32.59 -2.64
CA PRO A 69 -1.87 32.14 -3.23
C PRO A 69 -0.95 31.53 -2.16
N ALA A 70 0.00 30.70 -2.61
CA ALA A 70 1.10 30.26 -1.76
C ALA A 70 1.91 31.47 -1.22
N PRO A 71 2.40 31.43 0.04
CA PRO A 71 2.38 30.29 0.96
C PRO A 71 1.14 30.20 1.89
N TRP A 72 0.15 31.08 1.73
CA TRP A 72 -1.01 31.15 2.63
C TRP A 72 -2.17 30.22 2.23
N GLY A 73 -2.24 29.83 0.96
CA GLY A 73 -3.21 28.88 0.43
C GLY A 73 -2.70 27.45 0.35
N ASN A 74 -3.63 26.51 0.20
CA ASN A 74 -3.31 25.10 -0.01
C ASN A 74 -3.01 24.83 -1.49
N GLU A 75 -2.07 23.92 -1.73
CA GLU A 75 -1.68 23.50 -3.07
C GLU A 75 -1.67 21.98 -3.20
N ILE A 76 -2.05 21.52 -4.38
CA ILE A 76 -1.76 20.15 -4.81
C ILE A 76 -0.69 20.18 -5.88
N ARG A 77 0.12 19.12 -5.90
CA ARG A 77 1.17 18.92 -6.88
C ARG A 77 0.87 17.64 -7.66
N ALA A 78 1.01 17.73 -8.98
CA ALA A 78 1.00 16.56 -9.85
C ALA A 78 2.28 16.51 -10.66
N GLY A 79 2.94 15.35 -10.60
CA GLY A 79 4.05 14.95 -11.45
C GLY A 79 3.87 13.51 -11.91
N GLN A 80 4.88 12.99 -12.61
CA GLN A 80 4.87 11.64 -13.15
C GLN A 80 4.72 10.58 -12.06
N LEU A 81 5.41 10.73 -10.93
CA LEU A 81 5.35 9.77 -9.83
C LEU A 81 3.99 9.77 -9.13
N GLU A 82 3.41 10.94 -8.87
CA GLU A 82 2.07 11.07 -8.30
C GLU A 82 1.00 10.48 -9.22
N ALA A 83 1.08 10.76 -10.52
CA ALA A 83 0.12 10.23 -11.50
C ALA A 83 0.14 8.70 -11.57
N VAL A 84 1.33 8.11 -11.71
CA VAL A 84 1.48 6.64 -11.75
C VAL A 84 1.01 6.02 -10.44
N THR A 85 1.37 6.61 -9.29
CA THR A 85 0.95 6.10 -7.98
C THR A 85 -0.57 6.16 -7.81
N ALA A 86 -1.21 7.26 -8.21
CA ALA A 86 -2.66 7.41 -8.18
C ALA A 86 -3.37 6.38 -9.08
N LEU A 87 -2.81 6.11 -10.27
CA LEU A 87 -3.32 5.08 -11.18
C LEU A 87 -3.25 3.69 -10.55
N PHE A 88 -2.10 3.31 -10.00
CA PHE A 88 -1.95 2.01 -9.34
C PHE A 88 -2.88 1.88 -8.13
N PHE A 89 -2.96 2.89 -7.28
CA PHE A 89 -3.80 2.83 -6.08
C PHE A 89 -5.29 2.77 -6.41
N SER A 90 -5.77 3.57 -7.35
CA SER A 90 -7.17 3.54 -7.79
C SER A 90 -7.52 2.25 -8.53
N LEU A 91 -6.65 1.74 -9.40
CA LEU A 91 -6.84 0.47 -10.09
C LEU A 91 -6.92 -0.70 -9.10
N ILE A 92 -6.00 -0.76 -8.13
CA ILE A 92 -6.00 -1.80 -7.10
C ILE A 92 -7.26 -1.69 -6.23
N MET A 93 -7.73 -0.49 -5.90
CA MET A 93 -8.99 -0.29 -5.17
C MET A 93 -10.17 -0.84 -5.96
N LEU A 94 -10.30 -0.47 -7.24
CA LEU A 94 -11.37 -0.93 -8.13
C LEU A 94 -11.37 -2.45 -8.28
N LEU A 95 -10.22 -3.06 -8.58
CA LEU A 95 -10.10 -4.51 -8.72
C LEU A 95 -10.36 -5.23 -7.39
N SER A 96 -9.94 -4.66 -6.25
CA SER A 96 -10.22 -5.24 -4.92
C SER A 96 -11.70 -5.22 -4.58
N LEU A 97 -12.42 -4.16 -4.98
CA LEU A 97 -13.86 -4.07 -4.84
C LEU A 97 -14.57 -5.12 -5.71
N LEU A 98 -14.28 -5.13 -7.02
CA LEU A 98 -14.84 -6.07 -7.99
C LEU A 98 -14.62 -7.53 -7.55
N GLY A 99 -13.42 -7.80 -7.04
CA GLY A 99 -12.98 -9.11 -6.58
C GLY A 99 -13.71 -9.61 -5.32
N GLY A 100 -14.36 -8.76 -4.53
CA GLY A 100 -15.04 -9.18 -3.31
C GLY A 100 -16.48 -8.72 -3.16
N LEU A 101 -17.13 -8.23 -4.22
CA LEU A 101 -18.54 -7.83 -4.22
C LEU A 101 -19.46 -8.85 -3.53
N LYS A 102 -19.42 -10.12 -3.94
CA LYS A 102 -20.23 -11.18 -3.34
C LYS A 102 -19.94 -11.36 -1.84
N LYS A 103 -18.69 -11.14 -1.42
CA LYS A 103 -18.26 -11.31 -0.03
C LYS A 103 -18.58 -10.14 0.87
N ILE A 104 -18.84 -8.97 0.30
CA ILE A 104 -19.39 -7.83 1.01
C ILE A 104 -20.83 -8.19 1.40
N ASP A 105 -21.63 -8.66 0.44
CA ASP A 105 -23.03 -9.05 0.66
C ASP A 105 -23.20 -10.22 1.66
N GLU A 106 -22.25 -11.16 1.69
CA GLU A 106 -22.28 -12.31 2.60
C GLU A 106 -21.75 -12.02 4.03
N HIS A 107 -20.74 -11.15 4.17
CA HIS A 107 -20.06 -10.95 5.46
C HIS A 107 -20.53 -9.71 6.23
N ILE A 108 -21.22 -8.79 5.56
CA ILE A 108 -21.65 -7.52 6.12
C ILE A 108 -23.17 -7.52 6.26
N ASP A 109 -23.63 -7.07 7.42
CA ASP A 109 -25.04 -6.86 7.70
C ASP A 109 -25.63 -5.87 6.68
N GLN A 110 -26.79 -6.19 6.10
CA GLN A 110 -27.40 -5.41 5.01
C GLN A 110 -27.58 -3.93 5.37
N ASN A 111 -27.87 -3.63 6.63
CA ASN A 111 -28.03 -2.27 7.14
C ASN A 111 -26.71 -1.46 7.16
N LYS A 112 -25.55 -2.13 7.03
CA LYS A 112 -24.22 -1.51 7.05
C LYS A 112 -23.53 -1.53 5.68
N VAL A 113 -24.14 -2.14 4.66
CA VAL A 113 -23.52 -2.25 3.33
C VAL A 113 -23.30 -0.86 2.70
N SER A 114 -24.26 0.06 2.81
CA SER A 114 -24.05 1.45 2.33
C SER A 114 -22.89 2.12 3.07
N LEU A 115 -22.79 1.95 4.40
CA LEU A 115 -21.68 2.48 5.20
C LEU A 115 -20.33 1.90 4.79
N TYR A 116 -20.28 0.62 4.39
CA TYR A 116 -19.06 0.01 3.85
C TYR A 116 -18.54 0.77 2.63
N TYR A 117 -19.44 1.10 1.70
CA TYR A 117 -19.10 1.83 0.48
C TYR A 117 -18.72 3.29 0.76
N VAL A 118 -19.40 3.97 1.71
CA VAL A 118 -18.99 5.30 2.20
C VAL A 118 -17.54 5.27 2.68
N VAL A 119 -17.21 4.30 3.53
CA VAL A 119 -15.87 4.16 4.10
C VAL A 119 -14.82 3.85 3.03
N LEU A 120 -15.13 3.02 2.04
CA LEU A 120 -14.23 2.77 0.90
C LEU A 120 -13.97 4.03 0.06
N LEU A 121 -15.00 4.85 -0.16
CA LEU A 121 -14.87 6.11 -0.89
C LEU A 121 -14.06 7.16 -0.10
N LEU A 122 -14.29 7.29 1.21
CA LEU A 122 -13.46 8.14 2.08
C LEU A 122 -12.00 7.69 2.07
N LEU A 123 -11.77 6.39 2.11
CA LEU A 123 -10.42 5.84 2.01
C LEU A 123 -9.76 6.17 0.67
N THR A 124 -10.53 6.10 -0.43
CA THR A 124 -10.04 6.46 -1.77
C THR A 124 -9.70 7.95 -1.85
N ALA A 125 -10.57 8.82 -1.33
CA ALA A 125 -10.31 10.26 -1.25
C ALA A 125 -9.01 10.56 -0.50
N ALA A 126 -8.83 9.92 0.66
CA ALA A 126 -7.64 10.09 1.48
C ALA A 126 -6.36 9.61 0.79
N LEU A 127 -6.40 8.47 0.10
CA LEU A 127 -5.26 7.99 -0.68
C LEU A 127 -4.91 8.96 -1.82
N MET A 128 -5.90 9.44 -2.58
CA MET A 128 -5.64 10.40 -3.66
C MET A 128 -5.08 11.72 -3.11
N ALA A 129 -5.60 12.19 -1.97
CA ALA A 129 -5.10 13.41 -1.34
C ALA A 129 -3.67 13.26 -0.84
N GLN A 130 -3.32 12.13 -0.22
CA GLN A 130 -1.93 11.86 0.18
C GLN A 130 -0.97 11.80 -0.99
N VAL A 131 -1.41 11.29 -2.14
CA VAL A 131 -0.59 11.24 -3.35
C VAL A 131 -0.35 12.65 -3.89
N TYR A 132 -1.38 13.50 -4.00
CA TYR A 132 -1.28 14.80 -4.67
C TYR A 132 -1.03 16.00 -3.76
N THR A 133 -1.13 15.90 -2.43
CA THR A 133 -0.94 17.05 -1.53
C THR A 133 0.45 17.68 -1.64
N ASN A 134 0.53 19.01 -1.62
CA ASN A 134 1.79 19.78 -1.46
C ASN A 134 1.88 20.47 -0.09
N ASP A 135 0.98 20.10 0.84
CA ASP A 135 0.91 20.66 2.19
C ASP A 135 0.97 19.52 3.24
N ILE A 136 1.84 19.66 4.25
CA ILE A 136 2.10 18.59 5.22
C ILE A 136 0.96 18.41 6.23
N PHE A 137 0.26 19.49 6.57
CA PHE A 137 -0.87 19.43 7.50
C PHE A 137 -2.09 18.81 6.82
N THR A 138 -2.32 19.14 5.55
CA THR A 138 -3.29 18.47 4.70
C THR A 138 -2.97 16.98 4.59
N ALA A 139 -1.70 16.61 4.45
CA ALA A 139 -1.28 15.21 4.48
C ALA A 139 -1.62 14.52 5.81
N TYR A 140 -1.46 15.20 6.94
CA TYR A 140 -1.85 14.71 8.26
C TYR A 140 -3.37 14.50 8.39
N VAL A 141 -4.19 15.45 7.94
CA VAL A 141 -5.65 15.35 8.00
C VAL A 141 -6.13 14.13 7.19
N PHE A 142 -5.65 13.96 5.96
CA PHE A 142 -6.05 12.82 5.15
C PHE A 142 -5.44 11.49 5.62
N LEU A 143 -4.28 11.52 6.28
CA LEU A 143 -3.72 10.36 6.98
C LEU A 143 -4.64 9.87 8.11
N GLU A 144 -5.27 10.77 8.85
CA GLU A 144 -6.25 10.41 9.89
C GLU A 144 -7.59 9.95 9.30
N ILE A 145 -8.09 10.58 8.24
CA ILE A 145 -9.28 10.09 7.51
C ILE A 145 -9.05 8.65 7.02
N MET A 146 -7.88 8.37 6.45
CA MET A 146 -7.49 7.02 6.04
C MET A 146 -7.46 6.04 7.22
N THR A 147 -6.94 6.46 8.38
CA THR A 147 -6.87 5.64 9.60
C THR A 147 -8.26 5.27 10.11
N LEU A 148 -9.16 6.26 10.22
CA LEU A 148 -10.54 6.05 10.66
C LEU A 148 -11.30 5.15 9.68
N ALA A 149 -11.14 5.38 8.38
CA ALA A 149 -11.78 4.56 7.36
C ALA A 149 -11.27 3.11 7.41
N ALA A 150 -9.96 2.89 7.51
CA ALA A 150 -9.36 1.57 7.67
C ALA A 150 -9.86 0.84 8.92
N CYS A 151 -9.96 1.54 10.06
CA CYS A 151 -10.52 0.97 11.29
C CYS A 151 -11.98 0.52 11.10
N ALA A 152 -12.80 1.36 10.46
CA ALA A 152 -14.19 1.03 10.16
C ALA A 152 -14.29 -0.20 9.25
N LEU A 153 -13.42 -0.36 8.23
CA LEU A 153 -13.37 -1.55 7.38
C LEU A 153 -13.03 -2.84 8.14
N ILE A 154 -12.26 -2.76 9.23
CA ILE A 154 -11.94 -3.89 10.11
C ILE A 154 -13.14 -4.20 11.02
N ALA A 155 -13.73 -3.18 11.64
CA ALA A 155 -14.78 -3.30 12.64
C ALA A 155 -16.16 -3.66 12.06
N ILE A 156 -16.41 -3.36 10.78
CA ILE A 156 -17.75 -3.51 10.17
C ILE A 156 -18.27 -4.95 10.19
N ARG A 157 -17.38 -5.94 10.17
CA ARG A 157 -17.73 -7.35 10.28
C ARG A 157 -18.05 -7.68 11.74
N LYS A 158 -19.28 -8.10 12.05
CA LYS A 158 -19.70 -8.48 13.42
C LYS A 158 -19.14 -9.85 13.84
N ARG A 159 -17.92 -9.91 14.38
CA ARG A 159 -17.37 -11.09 15.10
C ARG A 159 -16.63 -10.62 16.34
N GLY A 160 -16.67 -11.34 17.46
CA GLY A 160 -16.01 -10.88 18.70
C GLY A 160 -14.53 -10.51 18.54
N ARG A 161 -13.80 -11.20 17.66
CA ARG A 161 -12.38 -10.92 17.39
C ARG A 161 -12.11 -9.69 16.49
N THR A 162 -13.10 -9.19 15.75
CA THR A 162 -12.90 -8.03 14.86
C THR A 162 -12.81 -6.73 15.63
N LEU A 163 -13.57 -6.58 16.72
CA LEU A 163 -13.47 -5.42 17.61
C LEU A 163 -12.09 -5.34 18.26
N VAL A 164 -11.58 -6.44 18.82
CA VAL A 164 -10.23 -6.49 19.40
C VAL A 164 -9.16 -6.15 18.35
N ALA A 165 -9.30 -6.66 17.13
CA ALA A 165 -8.38 -6.32 16.04
C ALA A 165 -8.45 -4.84 15.64
N ALA A 166 -9.65 -4.27 15.57
CA ALA A 166 -9.86 -2.84 15.27
C ALA A 166 -9.32 -1.93 16.38
N THR A 167 -9.49 -2.30 17.65
CA THR A 167 -8.94 -1.54 18.78
C THR A 167 -7.41 -1.56 18.78
N ARG A 168 -6.79 -2.74 18.58
CA ARG A 168 -5.32 -2.84 18.46
C ARG A 168 -4.77 -2.05 17.28
N TYR A 169 -5.48 -2.11 16.14
CA TYR A 169 -5.18 -1.27 14.98
C TYR A 169 -5.20 0.21 15.34
N MET A 170 -6.30 0.68 15.96
CA MET A 170 -6.49 2.08 16.28
C MET A 170 -5.44 2.60 17.26
N ILE A 171 -5.18 1.88 18.37
CA ILE A 171 -4.19 2.31 19.37
C ILE A 171 -2.81 2.50 18.72
N MET A 172 -2.35 1.52 17.94
CA MET A 172 -1.04 1.62 17.29
C MET A 172 -0.99 2.74 16.25
N ASN A 173 -2.05 2.93 15.46
CA ASN A 173 -2.07 3.97 14.44
C ASN A 173 -2.20 5.39 15.02
N LEU A 174 -2.84 5.55 16.19
CA LEU A 174 -2.93 6.81 16.92
C LEU A 174 -1.58 7.20 17.55
N ILE A 175 -0.82 6.23 18.07
CA ILE A 175 0.55 6.48 18.51
C ILE A 175 1.40 6.98 17.34
N GLY A 176 1.31 6.29 16.19
CA GLY A 176 2.03 6.68 14.98
C GLY A 176 1.68 8.08 14.48
N SER A 177 0.38 8.44 14.44
CA SER A 177 -0.01 9.78 14.01
C SER A 177 0.24 10.86 15.05
N GLY A 178 0.19 10.55 16.34
CA GLY A 178 0.60 11.47 17.41
C GLY A 178 2.07 11.87 17.27
N LEU A 179 2.97 10.90 17.03
CA LEU A 179 4.39 11.18 16.76
C LEU A 179 4.58 11.99 15.47
N PHE A 180 3.84 11.64 14.41
CA PHE A 180 3.90 12.37 13.15
C PHE A 180 3.46 13.83 13.33
N LEU A 181 2.34 14.08 14.02
CA LEU A 181 1.86 15.43 14.31
C LEU A 181 2.85 16.23 15.16
N LEU A 182 3.43 15.60 16.19
CA LEU A 182 4.46 16.24 17.01
C LEU A 182 5.67 16.67 16.16
N GLY A 183 6.10 15.81 15.22
CA GLY A 183 7.13 16.14 14.25
C GLY A 183 6.76 17.32 13.35
N ILE A 184 5.51 17.39 12.88
CA ILE A 184 5.01 18.55 12.10
C ILE A 184 5.03 19.83 12.94
N ILE A 185 4.57 19.78 14.18
CA ILE A 185 4.51 20.95 15.07
C ILE A 185 5.91 21.51 15.30
N LEU A 186 6.89 20.65 15.62
CA LEU A 186 8.27 21.06 15.83
C LEU A 186 8.92 21.58 14.53
N LEU A 187 8.62 20.96 13.38
CA LEU A 187 9.13 21.44 12.10
C LEU A 187 8.53 22.81 11.73
N TYR A 188 7.25 23.03 12.03
CA TYR A 188 6.59 24.31 11.84
C TYR A 188 7.19 25.39 12.73
N ASP A 189 7.51 25.08 13.99
CA ASP A 189 8.20 26.00 14.90
C ASP A 189 9.56 26.46 14.35
N LEU A 190 10.29 25.55 13.70
CA LEU A 190 11.60 25.85 13.09
C LEU A 190 11.51 26.60 11.75
N THR A 191 10.49 26.30 10.93
CA THR A 191 10.44 26.76 9.52
C THR A 191 9.39 27.83 9.26
N GLY A 192 8.33 27.91 10.08
CA GLY A 192 7.18 28.79 9.86
C GLY A 192 6.29 28.43 8.66
N HIS A 193 6.49 27.27 8.03
CA HIS A 193 5.83 26.89 6.79
C HIS A 193 5.08 25.56 6.89
N LEU A 194 4.01 25.41 6.10
CA LEU A 194 3.22 24.17 5.97
C LEU A 194 3.21 23.61 4.53
N LEU A 195 3.48 24.45 3.53
CA LEU A 195 3.73 24.02 2.16
C LEU A 195 5.10 23.33 2.08
N MET A 196 5.11 22.16 1.46
CA MET A 196 6.30 21.29 1.40
C MET A 196 7.49 21.98 0.72
N SER A 197 7.25 22.69 -0.39
CA SER A 197 8.29 23.44 -1.12
C SER A 197 8.98 24.48 -0.24
N ASN A 198 8.22 25.31 0.46
CA ASN A 198 8.79 26.34 1.34
C ASN A 198 9.50 25.73 2.56
N MET A 199 8.92 24.67 3.14
CA MET A 199 9.60 23.94 4.22
C MET A 199 10.93 23.35 3.78
N LYS A 200 11.03 22.80 2.56
CA LYS A 200 12.29 22.24 2.04
C LYS A 200 13.41 23.27 1.97
N GLU A 201 13.10 24.45 1.44
CA GLU A 201 14.07 25.55 1.37
C GLU A 201 14.54 25.97 2.78
N ALA A 202 13.62 26.11 3.72
CA ALA A 202 13.93 26.43 5.11
C ALA A 202 14.76 25.33 5.80
N VAL A 203 14.40 24.05 5.63
CA VAL A 203 15.16 22.91 6.17
C VAL A 203 16.57 22.87 5.60
N ALA A 204 16.75 23.10 4.29
CA ALA A 204 18.06 23.13 3.67
C ALA A 204 18.93 24.28 4.22
N ALA A 205 18.35 25.45 4.48
CA ALA A 205 19.03 26.58 5.11
C ALA A 205 19.44 26.27 6.57
N LEU A 206 18.54 25.67 7.35
CA LEU A 206 18.80 25.26 8.74
C LEU A 206 19.87 24.16 8.82
N ALA A 207 19.85 23.19 7.90
CA ALA A 207 20.86 22.14 7.82
C ALA A 207 22.24 22.72 7.50
N LYS A 208 22.33 23.68 6.58
CA LYS A 208 23.58 24.38 6.23
C LYS A 208 24.15 25.22 7.38
N SER A 209 23.30 25.82 8.22
CA SER A 209 23.77 26.65 9.34
C SER A 209 24.44 25.81 10.44
N GLY A 210 24.13 24.52 10.54
CA GLY A 210 24.66 23.61 11.56
C GLY A 210 24.13 23.85 12.98
N GLN A 211 23.41 24.93 13.23
CA GLN A 211 22.95 25.32 14.58
C GLN A 211 21.78 24.45 15.08
N TYR A 212 20.98 23.91 14.17
CA TYR A 212 19.73 23.19 14.49
C TYR A 212 19.80 21.68 14.23
N GLN A 213 21.00 21.09 14.21
CA GLN A 213 21.19 19.65 13.91
C GLN A 213 20.40 18.73 14.84
N VAL A 214 20.42 18.97 16.15
CA VAL A 214 19.72 18.13 17.13
C VAL A 214 18.18 18.26 16.98
N PRO A 215 17.58 19.46 16.95
CA PRO A 215 16.15 19.60 16.66
C PRO A 215 15.71 18.95 15.35
N LEU A 216 16.48 19.12 14.27
CA LEU A 216 16.19 18.49 12.98
C LEU A 216 16.23 16.96 13.07
N THR A 217 17.20 16.39 13.77
CA THR A 217 17.28 14.94 14.00
C THR A 217 16.04 14.42 14.74
N VAL A 218 15.59 15.14 15.77
CA VAL A 218 14.38 14.78 16.53
C VAL A 218 13.13 14.85 15.64
N VAL A 219 12.97 15.92 14.85
CA VAL A 219 11.86 16.07 13.90
C VAL A 219 11.83 14.91 12.90
N VAL A 220 12.97 14.64 12.26
CA VAL A 220 13.11 13.57 11.28
C VAL A 220 12.82 12.20 11.90
N ALA A 221 13.29 11.96 13.13
CA ALA A 221 13.00 10.74 13.85
C ALA A 221 11.51 10.58 14.18
N LEU A 222 10.85 11.62 14.69
CA LEU A 222 9.42 11.58 15.04
C LEU A 222 8.54 11.31 13.82
N ILE A 223 8.80 12.01 12.71
CA ILE A 223 8.07 11.80 11.45
C ILE A 223 8.30 10.38 10.92
N SER A 224 9.57 9.96 10.84
CA SER A 224 9.95 8.66 10.27
C SER A 224 9.42 7.50 11.10
N ILE A 225 9.55 7.55 12.43
CA ILE A 225 9.05 6.52 13.34
C ILE A 225 7.52 6.52 13.35
N GLY A 226 6.88 7.69 13.40
CA GLY A 226 5.42 7.81 13.34
C GLY A 226 4.82 7.13 12.11
N LEU A 227 5.36 7.42 10.92
CA LEU A 227 4.93 6.78 9.68
C LEU A 227 5.34 5.30 9.60
N SER A 228 6.46 4.90 10.22
CA SER A 228 6.87 3.50 10.30
C SER A 228 5.92 2.65 11.15
N ILE A 229 5.40 3.20 12.26
CA ILE A 229 4.37 2.54 13.08
C ILE A 229 3.10 2.31 12.28
N LYS A 230 2.61 3.34 11.58
CA LYS A 230 1.41 3.25 10.73
C LYS A 230 1.60 2.29 9.56
N SER A 231 2.82 2.22 9.02
CA SER A 231 3.21 1.30 7.96
C SER A 231 3.47 -0.13 8.44
N ALA A 232 3.46 -0.37 9.76
CA ALA A 232 3.76 -1.65 10.38
C ALA A 232 5.17 -2.21 10.10
N LEU A 233 6.18 -1.33 10.07
CA LEU A 233 7.57 -1.75 10.13
C LEU A 233 7.83 -2.48 11.44
N PHE A 234 8.68 -3.50 11.44
CA PHE A 234 9.14 -4.15 12.67
C PHE A 234 9.85 -3.12 13.58
N PRO A 235 9.64 -3.12 14.90
CA PRO A 235 8.86 -4.06 15.72
C PRO A 235 7.35 -3.73 15.86
N PHE A 236 6.85 -2.69 15.20
CA PHE A 236 5.50 -2.12 15.37
C PHE A 236 4.36 -2.87 14.64
N HIS A 237 4.60 -4.11 14.23
CA HIS A 237 3.76 -4.84 13.27
C HIS A 237 2.65 -5.71 13.88
N THR A 238 2.60 -5.82 15.21
CA THR A 238 1.78 -6.82 15.94
C THR A 238 0.27 -6.73 15.67
N TRP A 239 -0.23 -5.56 15.26
CA TRP A 239 -1.64 -5.32 14.94
C TRP A 239 -2.04 -5.88 13.55
N VAL A 240 -1.10 -6.02 12.61
CA VAL A 240 -1.38 -6.35 11.20
C VAL A 240 -2.04 -7.72 10.99
N PRO A 241 -1.53 -8.82 11.57
CA PRO A 241 -2.06 -10.15 11.28
C PRO A 241 -3.52 -10.31 11.69
N ASP A 242 -3.91 -9.70 12.80
CA ASP A 242 -5.29 -9.72 13.30
C ASP A 242 -6.19 -8.82 12.45
N ALA A 243 -5.76 -7.58 12.16
CA ALA A 243 -6.51 -6.63 11.35
C ALA A 243 -6.87 -7.22 9.97
N TYR A 244 -5.90 -7.84 9.30
CA TYR A 244 -6.11 -8.34 7.94
C TYR A 244 -6.90 -9.65 7.94
N ALA A 245 -6.56 -10.62 8.79
CA ALA A 245 -7.15 -11.96 8.73
C ALA A 245 -8.64 -12.01 9.12
N TYR A 246 -9.10 -11.08 9.96
CA TYR A 246 -10.48 -11.01 10.42
C TYR A 246 -11.41 -10.15 9.55
N SER A 247 -10.87 -9.26 8.73
CA SER A 247 -11.64 -8.43 7.80
C SER A 247 -12.23 -9.22 6.61
N THR A 248 -13.05 -8.57 5.78
CA THR A 248 -13.53 -9.15 4.51
C THR A 248 -12.38 -9.29 3.51
N PRO A 249 -12.45 -10.18 2.50
CA PRO A 249 -11.36 -10.30 1.51
C PRO A 249 -11.00 -8.99 0.81
N THR A 250 -12.00 -8.17 0.44
CA THR A 250 -11.77 -6.81 -0.11
C THR A 250 -11.09 -5.90 0.88
N SER A 251 -11.57 -5.83 2.14
CA SER A 251 -10.93 -5.01 3.16
C SER A 251 -9.49 -5.46 3.42
N ALA A 252 -9.22 -6.77 3.50
CA ALA A 252 -7.87 -7.29 3.71
C ALA A 252 -6.93 -6.92 2.56
N ALA A 253 -7.40 -7.03 1.31
CA ALA A 253 -6.67 -6.59 0.13
C ALA A 253 -6.34 -5.09 0.20
N VAL A 254 -7.34 -4.25 0.45
CA VAL A 254 -7.19 -2.79 0.54
C VAL A 254 -6.27 -2.36 1.70
N LEU A 255 -6.45 -2.92 2.89
CA LEU A 255 -5.63 -2.62 4.07
C LEU A 255 -4.16 -3.00 3.83
N SER A 256 -3.91 -4.18 3.26
CA SER A 256 -2.56 -4.67 2.99
C SER A 256 -1.88 -3.92 1.84
N SER A 257 -2.62 -3.60 0.78
CA SER A 257 -2.03 -3.13 -0.48
C SER A 257 -2.03 -1.61 -0.64
N LEU A 258 -2.98 -0.92 -0.01
CA LEU A 258 -3.17 0.53 -0.17
C LEU A 258 -2.84 1.28 1.11
N VAL A 259 -3.49 0.97 2.24
CA VAL A 259 -3.36 1.77 3.47
C VAL A 259 -1.91 1.85 3.95
N SER A 260 -1.24 0.71 4.09
CA SER A 260 0.19 0.70 4.46
C SER A 260 1.08 1.39 3.43
N LYS A 261 0.73 1.36 2.13
CA LYS A 261 1.54 1.92 1.05
C LYS A 261 1.35 3.42 0.92
N GLY A 262 0.17 3.94 1.22
CA GLY A 262 -0.08 5.38 1.31
C GLY A 262 0.78 6.03 2.39
N TYR A 263 0.92 5.41 3.56
CA TYR A 263 1.83 5.90 4.61
C TYR A 263 3.30 5.87 4.18
N ILE A 264 3.75 4.79 3.54
CA ILE A 264 5.14 4.70 3.06
C ILE A 264 5.39 5.71 1.92
N PHE A 265 4.45 5.86 0.99
CA PHE A 265 4.55 6.85 -0.07
C PHE A 265 4.61 8.28 0.49
N LEU A 266 3.80 8.58 1.51
CA LEU A 266 3.88 9.87 2.21
C LEU A 266 5.24 10.07 2.89
N LEU A 267 5.82 9.03 3.52
CA LEU A 267 7.17 9.11 4.08
C LEU A 267 8.18 9.45 2.98
N MET A 268 8.19 8.69 1.87
CA MET A 268 9.08 8.97 0.74
C MET A 268 8.87 10.39 0.19
N LYS A 269 7.62 10.85 0.11
CA LYS A 269 7.29 12.23 -0.30
C LYS A 269 7.90 13.25 0.63
N ILE A 270 7.74 13.12 1.94
CA ILE A 270 8.33 14.03 2.93
C ILE A 270 9.86 13.98 2.83
N MET A 271 10.45 12.81 2.59
CA MET A 271 11.90 12.67 2.44
C MET A 271 12.46 13.47 1.26
N TYR A 272 11.78 13.51 0.12
CA TYR A 272 12.20 14.31 -1.04
C TYR A 272 11.77 15.77 -1.00
N ARG A 273 10.51 16.02 -0.62
CA ARG A 273 9.82 17.32 -0.75
C ARG A 273 9.93 18.22 0.47
N VAL A 274 10.36 17.72 1.62
CA VAL A 274 10.39 18.49 2.88
C VAL A 274 11.76 18.42 3.53
N ILE A 275 12.30 17.22 3.76
CA ILE A 275 13.55 17.06 4.52
C ILE A 275 14.79 17.11 3.60
N GLY A 276 14.73 16.45 2.46
CA GLY A 276 15.87 16.20 1.58
C GLY A 276 16.65 14.95 1.98
N LEU A 277 17.07 14.16 0.99
CA LEU A 277 17.81 12.91 1.23
C LEU A 277 19.14 13.14 1.96
N ASP A 278 19.87 14.21 1.63
CA ASP A 278 21.15 14.52 2.29
C ASP A 278 20.97 14.76 3.79
N VAL A 279 19.92 15.49 4.17
CA VAL A 279 19.61 15.77 5.57
C VAL A 279 19.23 14.48 6.29
N ILE A 280 18.41 13.64 5.67
CA ILE A 280 18.07 12.31 6.22
C ILE A 280 19.35 11.52 6.49
N VAL A 281 20.21 11.38 5.48
CA VAL A 281 21.48 10.66 5.59
C VAL A 281 22.32 11.20 6.74
N SER A 282 22.43 12.52 6.87
CA SER A 282 23.18 13.18 7.95
C SER A 282 22.62 12.92 9.35
N THR A 283 21.30 12.73 9.50
CA THR A 283 20.67 12.42 10.79
C THR A 283 20.86 10.96 11.24
N GLY A 284 21.22 10.05 10.32
CA GLY A 284 21.38 8.63 10.61
C GLY A 284 20.04 7.87 10.78
N ILE A 285 18.88 8.52 10.60
CA ILE A 285 17.59 7.85 10.79
C ILE A 285 17.38 6.68 9.81
N GLN A 286 17.93 6.79 8.59
CA GLN A 286 17.83 5.74 7.58
C GLN A 286 18.49 4.44 8.05
N ASP A 287 19.54 4.51 8.87
CA ASP A 287 20.23 3.33 9.40
C ASP A 287 19.35 2.58 10.40
N VAL A 288 18.60 3.32 11.23
CA VAL A 288 17.62 2.71 12.15
C VAL A 288 16.52 2.02 11.36
N LEU A 289 15.97 2.69 10.34
CA LEU A 289 14.95 2.11 9.46
C LEU A 289 15.49 0.88 8.71
N PHE A 290 16.74 0.93 8.26
CA PHE A 290 17.42 -0.16 7.58
C PHE A 290 17.55 -1.39 8.47
N VAL A 291 18.03 -1.23 9.71
CA VAL A 291 18.15 -2.35 10.66
C VAL A 291 16.78 -2.95 10.96
N PHE A 292 15.78 -2.12 11.25
CA PHE A 292 14.41 -2.56 11.49
C PHE A 292 13.81 -3.30 10.28
N ALA A 293 14.12 -2.83 9.08
CA ALA A 293 13.72 -3.46 7.83
C ALA A 293 14.30 -4.87 7.67
N LEU A 294 15.62 -5.03 7.84
CA LEU A 294 16.28 -6.33 7.71
C LEU A 294 15.75 -7.34 8.72
N VAL A 295 15.60 -6.93 9.99
CA VAL A 295 15.00 -7.79 11.02
C VAL A 295 13.54 -8.11 10.70
N GLY A 296 12.77 -7.12 10.23
CA GLY A 296 11.38 -7.30 9.83
C GLY A 296 11.18 -8.29 8.68
N MET A 297 12.07 -8.28 7.68
CA MET A 297 12.07 -9.23 6.56
C MET A 297 12.20 -10.67 7.03
N VAL A 298 13.07 -10.93 8.01
CA VAL A 298 13.31 -12.28 8.55
C VAL A 298 12.21 -12.68 9.53
N MET A 299 11.92 -11.83 10.53
CA MET A 299 10.96 -12.12 11.59
C MET A 299 9.52 -12.24 11.06
N GLY A 300 9.14 -11.42 10.08
CA GLY A 300 7.85 -11.52 9.40
C GLY A 300 7.71 -12.87 8.69
N SER A 301 8.76 -13.33 8.00
CA SER A 301 8.77 -14.62 7.29
C SER A 301 8.75 -15.82 8.24
N ILE A 302 9.52 -15.78 9.34
CA ILE A 302 9.47 -16.83 10.38
C ILE A 302 8.06 -16.92 10.98
N SER A 303 7.46 -15.78 11.29
CA SER A 303 6.10 -15.72 11.84
C SER A 303 5.05 -16.24 10.86
N ALA A 304 5.24 -16.01 9.55
CA ALA A 304 4.37 -16.55 8.50
C ALA A 304 4.43 -18.08 8.42
N ILE A 305 5.63 -18.68 8.50
CA ILE A 305 5.83 -20.14 8.48
C ILE A 305 5.09 -20.83 9.64
N ARG A 306 5.05 -20.18 10.81
CA ARG A 306 4.39 -20.70 12.01
C ARG A 306 2.86 -20.61 11.98
N GLN A 307 2.27 -19.91 11.00
CA GLN A 307 0.82 -19.78 10.93
C GLN A 307 0.15 -21.08 10.47
N THR A 308 -1.06 -21.30 10.96
CA THR A 308 -1.94 -22.40 10.56
C THR A 308 -3.13 -21.94 9.70
N ASP A 309 -3.31 -20.62 9.57
CA ASP A 309 -4.36 -19.96 8.80
C ASP A 309 -3.74 -19.24 7.59
N ILE A 310 -4.25 -19.52 6.39
CA ILE A 310 -3.73 -18.95 5.14
C ILE A 310 -3.78 -17.42 5.10
N ARG A 311 -4.82 -16.77 5.66
CA ARG A 311 -4.93 -15.31 5.66
C ARG A 311 -3.96 -14.67 6.64
N ARG A 312 -3.74 -15.31 7.80
CA ARG A 312 -2.70 -14.86 8.75
C ARG A 312 -1.31 -15.02 8.16
N MET A 313 -1.04 -16.11 7.44
CA MET A 313 0.23 -16.30 6.72
C MET A 313 0.46 -15.21 5.68
N ILE A 314 -0.56 -14.86 4.88
CA ILE A 314 -0.47 -13.75 3.91
C ILE A 314 -0.21 -12.42 4.63
N ALA A 315 -0.84 -12.18 5.79
CA ALA A 315 -0.65 -10.95 6.57
C ALA A 315 0.76 -10.84 7.17
N PHE A 316 1.30 -11.91 7.77
CA PHE A 316 2.68 -11.90 8.26
C PHE A 316 3.70 -11.78 7.14
N SER A 317 3.44 -12.41 5.99
CA SER A 317 4.30 -12.16 4.84
C SER A 317 4.18 -10.72 4.32
N SER A 318 3.09 -9.98 4.58
CA SER A 318 3.05 -8.54 4.26
C SER A 318 4.02 -7.74 5.15
N VAL A 319 4.19 -8.13 6.41
CA VAL A 319 5.19 -7.54 7.33
C VAL A 319 6.60 -7.74 6.76
N ALA A 320 6.91 -8.95 6.30
CA ALA A 320 8.21 -9.23 5.69
C ALA A 320 8.48 -8.34 4.47
N GLN A 321 7.49 -8.19 3.59
CA GLN A 321 7.59 -7.37 2.36
C GLN A 321 7.62 -5.86 2.65
N ILE A 322 6.97 -5.37 3.71
CA ILE A 322 7.17 -3.99 4.19
C ILE A 322 8.63 -3.77 4.58
N GLY A 323 9.29 -4.77 5.17
CA GLY A 323 10.73 -4.75 5.41
C GLY A 323 11.55 -4.53 4.14
N TYR A 324 11.19 -5.11 2.99
CA TYR A 324 11.90 -4.84 1.73
C TYR A 324 11.80 -3.37 1.33
N VAL A 325 10.62 -2.75 1.47
CA VAL A 325 10.43 -1.33 1.13
C VAL A 325 11.29 -0.43 2.02
N PHE A 326 11.25 -0.65 3.33
CA PHE A 326 12.05 0.15 4.27
C PHE A 326 13.55 -0.15 4.19
N MET A 327 13.95 -1.32 3.72
CA MET A 327 15.36 -1.61 3.40
C MET A 327 15.83 -0.71 2.26
N GLY A 328 15.02 -0.55 1.20
CA GLY A 328 15.31 0.39 0.11
C GLY A 328 15.40 1.84 0.58
N ILE A 329 14.43 2.29 1.39
CA ILE A 329 14.47 3.61 2.03
C ILE A 329 15.73 3.77 2.90
N GLY A 330 16.08 2.72 3.63
CA GLY A 330 17.22 2.67 4.53
C GLY A 330 18.58 2.70 3.84
N LEU A 331 18.66 2.42 2.52
CA LEU A 331 19.88 2.62 1.75
C LEU A 331 20.24 4.10 1.61
N GLY A 332 19.23 4.99 1.65
CA GLY A 332 19.45 6.44 1.55
C GLY A 332 19.92 6.91 0.17
N THR A 333 19.66 6.14 -0.89
CA THR A 333 20.04 6.44 -2.28
C THR A 333 18.82 6.50 -3.18
N ASP A 334 18.91 7.23 -4.29
CA ASP A 334 17.83 7.31 -5.29
C ASP A 334 17.48 5.92 -5.86
N GLU A 335 18.47 5.06 -6.10
CA GLU A 335 18.24 3.68 -6.54
C GLU A 335 17.51 2.83 -5.50
N GLY A 336 17.81 3.04 -4.21
CA GLY A 336 17.08 2.44 -3.10
C GLY A 336 15.62 2.87 -3.06
N MET A 337 15.35 4.16 -3.29
CA MET A 337 14.01 4.75 -3.35
C MET A 337 13.22 4.27 -4.59
N MET A 338 13.90 4.13 -5.73
CA MET A 338 13.34 3.53 -6.95
C MET A 338 12.92 2.08 -6.69
N ALA A 339 13.82 1.27 -6.13
CA ALA A 339 13.55 -0.13 -5.82
C ALA A 339 12.40 -0.27 -4.80
N ALA A 340 12.36 0.59 -3.79
CA ALA A 340 11.28 0.66 -2.80
C ALA A 340 9.92 0.99 -3.45
N THR A 341 9.89 1.98 -4.33
CA THR A 341 8.68 2.38 -5.06
C THR A 341 8.19 1.28 -5.99
N PHE A 342 9.08 0.66 -6.75
CA PHE A 342 8.73 -0.48 -7.60
C PHE A 342 8.19 -1.65 -6.77
N HIS A 343 8.80 -1.92 -5.60
CA HIS A 343 8.31 -2.93 -4.67
C HIS A 343 6.91 -2.61 -4.15
N ILE A 344 6.60 -1.34 -3.84
CA ILE A 344 5.27 -0.92 -3.42
C ILE A 344 4.21 -1.37 -4.44
N PHE A 345 4.43 -1.13 -5.73
CA PHE A 345 3.48 -1.51 -6.78
C PHE A 345 3.37 -3.04 -6.93
N SER A 346 4.50 -3.72 -7.05
CA SER A 346 4.57 -5.18 -7.18
C SER A 346 3.89 -5.90 -6.00
N HIS A 347 4.20 -5.46 -4.78
CA HIS A 347 3.65 -5.99 -3.54
C HIS A 347 2.15 -5.69 -3.42
N ALA A 348 1.70 -4.48 -3.75
CA ALA A 348 0.28 -4.10 -3.66
C ALA A 348 -0.60 -4.93 -4.62
N VAL A 349 -0.19 -5.09 -5.88
CA VAL A 349 -0.87 -5.94 -6.86
C VAL A 349 -0.92 -7.39 -6.36
N CYS A 350 0.24 -7.92 -5.92
CA CYS A 350 0.33 -9.31 -5.51
C CYS A 350 -0.46 -9.62 -4.24
N LYS A 351 -0.46 -8.74 -3.23
CA LYS A 351 -1.18 -8.98 -1.97
C LYS A 351 -2.69 -8.91 -2.15
N SER A 352 -3.18 -7.96 -2.94
CA SER A 352 -4.61 -7.90 -3.26
C SER A 352 -5.06 -9.20 -3.92
N MET A 353 -4.29 -9.68 -4.90
CA MET A 353 -4.53 -10.96 -5.56
C MET A 353 -4.53 -12.13 -4.57
N LEU A 354 -3.53 -12.23 -3.69
CA LEU A 354 -3.41 -13.30 -2.70
C LEU A 354 -4.57 -13.31 -1.69
N PHE A 355 -4.99 -12.15 -1.17
CA PHE A 355 -6.11 -12.08 -0.22
C PHE A 355 -7.45 -12.44 -0.86
N LEU A 356 -7.71 -11.98 -2.08
CA LEU A 356 -8.91 -12.35 -2.83
C LEU A 356 -8.91 -13.83 -3.19
N ALA A 357 -7.79 -14.34 -3.70
CA ALA A 357 -7.63 -15.74 -4.05
C ALA A 357 -7.78 -16.65 -2.81
N ALA A 358 -7.18 -16.29 -1.68
CA ALA A 358 -7.36 -17.01 -0.42
C ALA A 358 -8.80 -16.93 0.11
N GLY A 359 -9.50 -15.82 -0.12
CA GLY A 359 -10.93 -15.71 0.09
C GLY A 359 -11.68 -16.79 -0.67
N GLY A 360 -11.45 -16.85 -1.98
CA GLY A 360 -12.01 -17.88 -2.85
C GLY A 360 -11.66 -19.30 -2.43
N LEU A 361 -10.38 -19.61 -2.18
CA LEU A 361 -9.94 -20.95 -1.81
C LEU A 361 -10.60 -21.44 -0.50
N ALA A 362 -10.80 -20.53 0.45
CA ALA A 362 -11.53 -20.82 1.68
C ALA A 362 -13.00 -21.14 1.40
N ASP A 363 -13.66 -20.40 0.50
CA ASP A 363 -15.05 -20.65 0.13
C ASP A 363 -15.24 -22.03 -0.48
N ALA A 364 -14.33 -22.43 -1.38
CA ALA A 364 -14.29 -23.77 -1.97
C ALA A 364 -13.96 -24.87 -0.95
N SER A 365 -13.72 -24.52 0.31
CA SER A 365 -13.33 -25.42 1.39
C SER A 365 -14.23 -25.22 2.63
N ASN A 366 -15.53 -25.00 2.42
CA ASN A 366 -16.54 -24.76 3.46
C ASN A 366 -16.19 -23.59 4.40
N ASN A 367 -15.66 -22.49 3.84
CA ASN A 367 -15.15 -21.32 4.56
C ASN A 367 -13.98 -21.61 5.53
N SER A 368 -13.34 -22.79 5.46
CA SER A 368 -12.15 -23.09 6.26
C SER A 368 -10.92 -22.36 5.72
N LYS A 369 -10.13 -21.82 6.64
CA LYS A 369 -8.87 -21.12 6.36
C LYS A 369 -7.64 -21.97 6.71
N LYS A 370 -7.85 -23.18 7.24
CA LYS A 370 -6.78 -24.07 7.71
C LYS A 370 -6.17 -24.82 6.54
N PHE A 371 -4.85 -24.92 6.49
CA PHE A 371 -4.13 -25.60 5.41
C PHE A 371 -4.60 -27.04 5.14
N ARG A 372 -4.99 -27.79 6.19
CA ARG A 372 -5.49 -29.15 6.06
C ARG A 372 -6.74 -29.23 5.16
N ASP A 373 -7.67 -28.30 5.34
CA ASP A 373 -8.97 -28.33 4.67
C ASP A 373 -8.90 -27.74 3.25
N LEU A 374 -7.87 -26.92 3.00
CA LEU A 374 -7.55 -26.35 1.69
C LEU A 374 -6.91 -27.35 0.71
N ARG A 375 -6.67 -28.60 1.13
CA ARG A 375 -6.18 -29.65 0.21
C ARG A 375 -7.16 -29.88 -0.94
N GLY A 376 -6.65 -29.79 -2.16
CA GLY A 376 -7.43 -29.90 -3.39
C GLY A 376 -8.23 -28.65 -3.74
N ALA A 377 -8.15 -27.57 -2.95
CA ALA A 377 -8.89 -26.34 -3.21
C ALA A 377 -8.50 -25.67 -4.53
N GLY A 378 -7.26 -25.85 -5.00
CA GLY A 378 -6.81 -25.37 -6.31
C GLY A 378 -7.61 -25.97 -7.46
N PHE A 379 -7.98 -27.26 -7.37
CA PHE A 379 -8.82 -27.93 -8.38
C PHE A 379 -10.31 -27.66 -8.22
N ARG A 380 -10.76 -27.38 -6.98
CA ARG A 380 -12.15 -26.96 -6.71
C ARG A 380 -12.41 -25.53 -7.19
N SER A 381 -11.38 -24.69 -7.15
CA SER A 381 -11.42 -23.29 -7.58
C SER A 381 -10.22 -22.94 -8.46
N PRO A 382 -10.24 -23.32 -9.75
CA PRO A 382 -9.08 -23.18 -10.65
C PRO A 382 -8.53 -21.75 -10.73
N ILE A 383 -9.39 -20.75 -10.96
CA ILE A 383 -8.94 -19.36 -11.15
C ILE A 383 -8.28 -18.80 -9.89
N ALA A 384 -8.86 -19.06 -8.70
CA ALA A 384 -8.21 -18.64 -7.45
C ALA A 384 -6.96 -19.46 -7.13
N GLY A 385 -6.91 -20.74 -7.49
CA GLY A 385 -5.72 -21.58 -7.36
C GLY A 385 -4.56 -21.04 -8.21
N VAL A 386 -4.83 -20.74 -9.49
CA VAL A 386 -3.86 -20.18 -10.43
C VAL A 386 -3.41 -18.79 -9.98
N ALA A 387 -4.34 -17.88 -9.66
CA ALA A 387 -4.00 -16.54 -9.19
C ALA A 387 -3.19 -16.57 -7.87
N PHE A 388 -3.53 -17.47 -6.94
CA PHE A 388 -2.73 -17.68 -5.74
C PHE A 388 -1.33 -18.19 -6.07
N THR A 389 -1.21 -19.08 -7.05
CA THR A 389 0.08 -19.64 -7.49
C THR A 389 0.95 -18.57 -8.12
N ILE A 390 0.40 -17.74 -9.02
CA ILE A 390 1.10 -16.59 -9.61
C ILE A 390 1.56 -15.63 -8.51
N GLY A 391 0.68 -15.31 -7.55
CA GLY A 391 1.04 -14.43 -6.43
C GLY A 391 2.12 -15.02 -5.54
N ALA A 392 2.03 -16.31 -5.21
CA ALA A 392 3.05 -17.02 -4.45
C ALA A 392 4.41 -17.01 -5.16
N LEU A 393 4.44 -17.33 -6.45
CA LEU A 393 5.64 -17.30 -7.27
C LEU A 393 6.22 -15.88 -7.39
N SER A 394 5.36 -14.85 -7.51
CA SER A 394 5.80 -13.47 -7.51
C SER A 394 6.47 -13.10 -6.18
N MET A 395 5.88 -13.42 -5.03
CA MET A 395 6.48 -13.12 -3.72
C MET A 395 7.77 -13.90 -3.43
N VAL A 396 7.89 -15.11 -3.99
CA VAL A 396 9.15 -15.87 -3.99
C VAL A 396 10.19 -15.17 -4.86
N GLY A 397 9.79 -14.59 -5.98
CA GLY A 397 10.70 -13.96 -6.95
C GLY A 397 11.01 -14.89 -8.12
N PHE A 398 10.00 -15.58 -8.64
CA PHE A 398 10.15 -16.37 -9.86
C PHE A 398 10.34 -15.44 -11.08
N PRO A 399 11.21 -15.79 -12.06
CA PRO A 399 11.44 -14.97 -13.25
C PRO A 399 10.15 -14.57 -13.97
N PHE A 400 10.19 -13.43 -14.68
CA PHE A 400 9.06 -12.83 -15.42
C PHE A 400 7.90 -12.26 -14.58
N LEU A 401 7.95 -12.34 -13.25
CA LEU A 401 6.96 -11.75 -12.35
C LEU A 401 7.52 -10.51 -11.66
N GLY A 402 6.64 -9.56 -11.32
CA GLY A 402 7.04 -8.30 -10.70
C GLY A 402 7.82 -8.45 -9.40
N GLY A 403 7.67 -9.55 -8.66
CA GLY A 403 8.45 -9.74 -7.43
C GLY A 403 9.91 -10.15 -7.67
N PHE A 404 10.24 -10.77 -8.81
CA PHE A 404 11.63 -11.00 -9.20
C PHE A 404 12.32 -9.68 -9.56
N ALA A 405 11.70 -8.90 -10.45
CA ALA A 405 12.20 -7.59 -10.86
C ALA A 405 12.45 -6.67 -9.65
N SER A 406 11.54 -6.69 -8.67
CA SER A 406 11.71 -5.91 -7.46
C SER A 406 12.93 -6.32 -6.63
N LYS A 407 13.15 -7.63 -6.43
CA LYS A 407 14.32 -8.12 -5.67
C LYS A 407 15.63 -7.86 -6.40
N LEU A 408 15.61 -7.96 -7.72
CA LEU A 408 16.76 -7.62 -8.56
C LEU A 408 17.13 -6.14 -8.40
N ASN A 409 16.15 -5.22 -8.46
CA ASN A 409 16.39 -3.80 -8.24
C ASN A 409 16.97 -3.49 -6.85
N PHE A 410 16.53 -4.19 -5.79
CA PHE A 410 17.16 -4.03 -4.47
C PHE A 410 18.60 -4.56 -4.43
N ALA A 411 18.88 -5.67 -5.10
CA ALA A 411 20.24 -6.20 -5.17
C ALA A 411 21.16 -5.22 -5.92
N LEU A 412 20.70 -4.65 -7.04
CA LEU A 412 21.43 -3.63 -7.80
C LEU A 412 21.65 -2.36 -6.98
N ALA A 413 20.60 -1.80 -6.37
CA ALA A 413 20.72 -0.62 -5.51
C ALA A 413 21.69 -0.83 -4.33
N ALA A 414 21.79 -2.06 -3.80
CA ALA A 414 22.73 -2.39 -2.75
C ALA A 414 24.17 -2.51 -3.26
N MET A 415 24.39 -2.91 -4.52
CA MET A 415 25.72 -2.96 -5.12
C MET A 415 26.32 -1.56 -5.27
N ASP A 416 25.49 -0.56 -5.62
CA ASP A 416 25.94 0.83 -5.78
C ASP A 416 26.40 1.47 -4.46
N VAL A 417 25.84 1.04 -3.33
CA VAL A 417 26.25 1.53 -1.99
C VAL A 417 27.60 0.94 -1.55
N GLY A 418 27.90 -0.30 -1.96
CA GLY A 418 29.13 -0.99 -1.58
C GLY A 418 29.27 -1.40 -0.11
N GLY A 419 30.39 -2.08 0.18
CA GLY A 419 30.82 -2.42 1.54
C GLY A 419 29.91 -3.38 2.31
N ALA A 420 29.84 -3.19 3.63
CA ALA A 420 29.09 -4.07 4.54
C ALA A 420 27.57 -4.02 4.28
N ARG A 421 27.03 -2.87 3.85
CA ARG A 421 25.60 -2.72 3.53
C ARG A 421 25.18 -3.62 2.38
N THR A 422 25.99 -3.72 1.32
CA THR A 422 25.75 -4.65 0.20
C THR A 422 25.64 -6.09 0.71
N MET A 423 26.60 -6.54 1.51
CA MET A 423 26.62 -7.90 2.05
C MET A 423 25.37 -8.19 2.90
N LEU A 424 24.99 -7.27 3.78
CA LEU A 424 23.79 -7.41 4.62
C LEU A 424 22.50 -7.51 3.81
N VAL A 425 22.34 -6.66 2.78
CA VAL A 425 21.18 -6.72 1.88
C VAL A 425 21.15 -8.05 1.13
N LEU A 426 22.24 -8.44 0.48
CA LEU A 426 22.27 -9.67 -0.34
C LEU A 426 22.01 -10.93 0.51
N ILE A 427 22.62 -11.03 1.69
CA ILE A 427 22.37 -12.15 2.61
C ILE A 427 20.91 -12.17 3.05
N THR A 428 20.36 -11.01 3.43
CA THR A 428 18.98 -10.91 3.92
C THR A 428 17.97 -11.20 2.80
N LEU A 429 18.23 -10.74 1.57
CA LEU A 429 17.45 -11.08 0.38
C LEU A 429 17.48 -12.58 0.11
N ALA A 430 18.64 -13.23 0.21
CA ALA A 430 18.78 -14.67 0.02
C ALA A 430 17.99 -15.45 1.08
N ILE A 431 18.19 -15.13 2.37
CA ILE A 431 17.48 -15.76 3.49
C ILE A 431 15.96 -15.54 3.33
N SER A 432 15.53 -14.31 3.09
CA SER A 432 14.11 -13.99 2.97
C SER A 432 13.47 -14.68 1.76
N THR A 433 14.19 -14.81 0.64
CA THR A 433 13.73 -15.57 -0.54
C THR A 433 13.57 -17.05 -0.24
N TRP A 434 14.53 -17.65 0.46
CA TRP A 434 14.43 -19.03 0.90
C TRP A 434 13.23 -19.24 1.83
N LEU A 435 13.06 -18.38 2.84
CA LEU A 435 11.91 -18.44 3.74
C LEU A 435 10.57 -18.25 3.00
N ASN A 436 10.49 -17.30 2.06
CA ASN A 436 9.31 -17.10 1.21
C ASN A 436 8.94 -18.35 0.44
N THR A 437 9.94 -19.04 -0.10
CA THR A 437 9.76 -20.32 -0.80
C THR A 437 9.14 -21.37 0.12
N LEU A 438 9.63 -21.47 1.36
CA LEU A 438 9.16 -22.48 2.32
C LEU A 438 7.66 -22.36 2.63
N TYR A 439 7.13 -21.15 2.86
CA TYR A 439 5.70 -21.01 3.19
C TYR A 439 4.79 -20.86 1.96
N PHE A 440 5.21 -20.16 0.91
CA PHE A 440 4.39 -20.00 -0.29
C PHE A 440 4.32 -21.27 -1.13
N LEU A 441 5.45 -21.90 -1.47
CA LEU A 441 5.41 -23.13 -2.28
C LEU A 441 4.79 -24.29 -1.51
N ARG A 442 5.04 -24.42 -0.21
CA ARG A 442 4.32 -25.40 0.62
C ARG A 442 2.81 -25.20 0.57
N THR A 443 2.36 -23.93 0.56
CA THR A 443 0.92 -23.64 0.43
C THR A 443 0.42 -24.03 -0.96
N VAL A 444 1.12 -23.65 -2.04
CA VAL A 444 0.76 -24.04 -3.41
C VAL A 444 0.66 -25.57 -3.54
N ILE A 445 1.67 -26.31 -3.09
CA ILE A 445 1.67 -27.78 -3.09
C ILE A 445 0.47 -28.33 -2.31
N THR A 446 0.13 -27.70 -1.18
CA THR A 446 -1.05 -28.11 -0.38
C THR A 446 -2.35 -27.91 -1.16
N LEU A 447 -2.50 -26.80 -1.90
CA LEU A 447 -3.70 -26.50 -2.69
C LEU A 447 -3.96 -27.53 -3.79
N TYR A 448 -2.91 -28.12 -4.35
CA TYR A 448 -2.99 -29.14 -5.41
C TYR A 448 -2.73 -30.57 -4.91
N ARG A 449 -2.68 -30.79 -3.60
CA ARG A 449 -2.64 -32.14 -3.02
C ARG A 449 -4.03 -32.79 -3.06
N LYS A 450 -4.09 -34.12 -3.08
CA LYS A 450 -5.36 -34.86 -2.95
C LYS A 450 -6.17 -34.36 -1.74
N PRO A 451 -7.50 -34.19 -1.88
CA PRO A 451 -8.38 -33.81 -0.78
C PRO A 451 -8.26 -34.76 0.42
N VAL A 452 -8.70 -34.31 1.59
CA VAL A 452 -8.76 -35.16 2.78
C VAL A 452 -9.78 -36.28 2.52
N PRO A 453 -9.42 -37.57 2.74
CA PRO A 453 -10.35 -38.68 2.57
C PRO A 453 -11.62 -38.48 3.42
N GLY A 454 -12.79 -38.71 2.83
CA GLY A 454 -14.09 -38.56 3.51
C GLY A 454 -14.56 -37.12 3.71
N ALA A 455 -13.81 -36.10 3.27
CA ALA A 455 -14.26 -34.72 3.36
C ALA A 455 -15.32 -34.40 2.29
N VAL A 456 -16.51 -33.97 2.73
CA VAL A 456 -17.58 -33.49 1.87
C VAL A 456 -17.47 -31.97 1.73
N TYR A 457 -17.37 -31.48 0.51
CA TYR A 457 -17.30 -30.05 0.20
C TYR A 457 -18.61 -29.60 -0.43
N SER A 458 -19.26 -28.61 0.19
CA SER A 458 -20.59 -28.13 -0.20
C SER A 458 -20.60 -27.36 -1.52
N VAL A 459 -19.45 -26.83 -1.96
CA VAL A 459 -19.36 -25.95 -3.12
C VAL A 459 -18.99 -26.74 -4.37
N ALA A 460 -19.96 -26.86 -5.28
CA ALA A 460 -19.77 -27.37 -6.64
C ALA A 460 -18.80 -26.48 -7.45
N ARG A 461 -18.06 -27.09 -8.39
CA ARG A 461 -17.24 -26.39 -9.40
C ARG A 461 -18.07 -25.26 -10.06
N GLY A 462 -17.51 -24.07 -10.16
CA GLY A 462 -17.93 -23.08 -11.17
C GLY A 462 -18.92 -21.98 -10.76
N GLN A 463 -19.54 -21.98 -9.57
CA GLN A 463 -20.44 -20.89 -9.17
C GLN A 463 -19.71 -19.67 -8.57
N ARG A 464 -18.81 -19.05 -9.34
CA ARG A 464 -18.21 -17.76 -8.96
C ARG A 464 -18.66 -16.66 -9.88
N GLY A 465 -18.92 -15.49 -9.28
CA GLY A 465 -19.33 -14.31 -10.02
C GLY A 465 -18.24 -13.90 -11.01
N PHE A 466 -18.65 -13.51 -12.21
CA PHE A 466 -17.77 -13.01 -13.27
C PHE A 466 -16.77 -11.97 -12.75
N CYS A 467 -17.22 -11.00 -11.94
CA CYS A 467 -16.36 -9.96 -11.37
C CYS A 467 -15.20 -10.49 -10.51
N PHE A 468 -15.42 -11.58 -9.75
CA PHE A 468 -14.37 -12.21 -8.93
C PHE A 468 -13.27 -12.78 -9.83
N ASN A 469 -13.67 -13.52 -10.86
CA ASN A 469 -12.73 -14.14 -11.80
C ASN A 469 -11.98 -13.08 -12.62
N ALA A 470 -12.71 -12.09 -13.16
CA ALA A 470 -12.13 -10.99 -13.93
C ALA A 470 -11.11 -10.20 -13.12
N SER A 471 -11.40 -9.90 -11.85
CA SER A 471 -10.46 -9.21 -10.95
C SER A 471 -9.16 -10.01 -10.74
N LEU A 472 -9.24 -11.32 -10.46
CA LEU A 472 -8.05 -12.15 -10.28
C LEU A 472 -7.20 -12.29 -11.55
N VAL A 473 -7.85 -12.40 -12.71
CA VAL A 473 -7.17 -12.43 -14.01
C VAL A 473 -6.49 -11.08 -14.27
N ALA A 474 -7.18 -9.96 -14.04
CA ALA A 474 -6.60 -8.63 -14.19
C ALA A 474 -5.39 -8.42 -13.28
N PHE A 475 -5.46 -8.80 -12.00
CA PHE A 475 -4.30 -8.74 -11.10
C PHE A 475 -3.14 -9.62 -11.57
N SER A 476 -3.43 -10.81 -12.11
CA SER A 476 -2.42 -11.71 -12.66
C SER A 476 -1.72 -11.08 -13.87
N ILE A 477 -2.48 -10.46 -14.78
CA ILE A 477 -1.96 -9.75 -15.96
C ILE A 477 -1.07 -8.58 -15.52
N VAL A 478 -1.55 -7.74 -14.59
CA VAL A 478 -0.76 -6.60 -14.08
C VAL A 478 0.54 -7.08 -13.42
N ASN A 479 0.50 -8.18 -12.66
CA ASN A 479 1.70 -8.72 -12.01
C ASN A 479 2.73 -9.26 -13.01
N VAL A 480 2.28 -9.92 -14.09
CA VAL A 480 3.12 -10.37 -15.19
C VAL A 480 3.67 -9.17 -15.98
N ALA A 481 2.85 -8.15 -16.25
CA ALA A 481 3.27 -6.94 -16.94
C ALA A 481 4.37 -6.20 -16.16
N LEU A 482 4.26 -6.11 -14.82
CA LEU A 482 5.31 -5.56 -13.98
C LEU A 482 6.63 -6.34 -14.07
N GLY A 483 6.59 -7.64 -14.36
CA GLY A 483 7.80 -8.46 -14.53
C GLY A 483 8.39 -8.36 -15.94
N LEU A 484 7.56 -8.48 -16.98
CA LEU A 484 7.99 -8.45 -18.38
C LEU A 484 8.43 -7.05 -18.85
N PHE A 485 7.73 -6.01 -18.40
CA PHE A 485 8.01 -4.62 -18.74
C PHE A 485 8.69 -3.86 -17.58
N ALA A 486 9.43 -4.59 -16.73
CA ALA A 486 10.05 -4.03 -15.53
C ALA A 486 10.88 -2.78 -15.83
N GLN A 487 11.68 -2.79 -16.91
CA GLN A 487 12.52 -1.65 -17.29
C GLN A 487 11.70 -0.39 -17.57
N THR A 488 10.56 -0.50 -18.26
CA THR A 488 9.68 0.65 -18.53
C THR A 488 9.14 1.27 -17.25
N PHE A 489 8.73 0.44 -16.28
CA PHE A 489 8.26 0.92 -14.99
C PHE A 489 9.40 1.53 -14.16
N VAL A 490 10.59 0.90 -14.15
CA VAL A 490 11.79 1.43 -13.48
C VAL A 490 12.13 2.80 -14.04
N SER A 491 12.25 2.95 -15.36
CA SER A 491 12.56 4.24 -15.99
C SER A 491 11.51 5.31 -15.68
N ALA A 492 10.22 4.96 -15.70
CA ALA A 492 9.15 5.90 -15.34
C ALA A 492 9.20 6.32 -13.86
N ILE A 493 9.54 5.41 -12.95
CA ILE A 493 9.72 5.71 -11.53
C ILE A 493 10.96 6.59 -11.32
N THR A 494 12.09 6.27 -11.96
CA THR A 494 13.32 7.05 -11.85
C THR A 494 13.13 8.48 -12.38
N ALA A 495 12.50 8.65 -13.54
CA ALA A 495 12.16 9.97 -14.09
C ALA A 495 11.20 10.74 -13.16
N GLY A 496 10.23 10.03 -12.59
CA GLY A 496 9.33 10.57 -11.58
C GLY A 496 10.07 11.06 -10.34
N LEU A 497 10.97 10.24 -9.76
CA LEU A 497 11.77 10.59 -8.58
C LEU A 497 12.70 11.78 -8.84
N ALA A 498 13.31 11.87 -10.02
CA ALA A 498 14.16 12.99 -10.40
C ALA A 498 13.43 14.34 -10.39
N THR A 499 12.12 14.34 -10.67
CA THR A 499 11.26 15.54 -10.61
C THR A 499 10.42 15.62 -9.33
N PHE A 500 10.62 14.68 -8.40
CA PHE A 500 9.80 14.57 -7.19
C PHE A 500 10.27 15.49 -6.06
N GLY A 501 11.51 15.98 -6.13
CA GLY A 501 12.12 16.89 -5.14
C GLY A 501 11.41 18.22 -4.99
#